data_AF-D1YKZ0-F1
#
_entry.id   AF-D1YKZ0-F1
#
_cell.length_a   1.000
_cell.length_b   1.000
_cell.length_c   1.000
_cell.angle_alpha   90.00
_cell.angle_beta   90.00
_cell.angle_gamma   90.00
#
_symmetry.space_group_name_H-M   'P 1'
#
loop_
_entity.id
_entity.type
_entity.pdbx_description
1 polymer ?
#
loop_
_entity_poly.entity_id
_entity_poly.type
_entity_poly.pdbx_seq_one_letter_code
_entity_poly.pdbx_strand_id
1 'polypeptide(L)'
;MANLLGSDEVTSDIIEFNVEFPNENIQHYLKLKSSDPVYNIRRLRRLKGKPLILEHTFMPVHLVPNLTEDILHNSIYNYLHQDLKLKFGIAYRKIKAVKADDWDQKYLKAKKMTQF
;
A
#
# COMPACT_ATOMS: atom_id res chain seq x y z
N MET A 1 -13.26 4.44 1.42
CA MET A 1 -12.86 3.13 1.98
C MET A 1 -12.09 3.27 3.31
N ALA A 2 -12.24 4.38 4.04
CA ALA A 2 -11.40 4.68 5.20
C ALA A 2 -11.77 3.95 6.50
N ASN A 3 -12.87 3.18 6.53
CA ASN A 3 -13.30 2.44 7.73
C ASN A 3 -14.13 1.21 7.34
N LEU A 4 -13.51 0.24 6.67
CA LEU A 4 -14.16 -1.08 6.45
C LEU A 4 -13.95 -2.04 7.64
N LEU A 5 -12.98 -1.71 8.48
CA LEU A 5 -12.58 -2.43 9.68
C LEU A 5 -12.78 -1.38 10.77
N GLY A 6 -13.64 -1.64 11.76
CA GLY A 6 -13.95 -0.65 12.81
C GLY A 6 -12.69 -0.12 13.51
N SER A 7 -12.85 0.88 14.36
CA SER A 7 -11.80 1.54 15.17
C SER A 7 -11.02 0.64 16.14
N ASP A 8 -11.08 -0.67 15.95
CA ASP A 8 -10.30 -1.68 16.65
C ASP A 8 -8.85 -1.58 16.18
N GLU A 9 -8.02 -0.81 16.92
CA GLU A 9 -6.55 -0.86 16.98
C GLU A 9 -5.83 -1.44 15.74
N VAL A 10 -6.03 -0.80 14.58
CA VAL A 10 -5.32 -1.15 13.35
C VAL A 10 -3.97 -0.45 13.35
N THR A 11 -2.88 -1.21 13.32
CA THR A 11 -1.52 -0.69 13.24
C THR A 11 -0.87 -1.09 11.91
N SER A 12 0.19 -0.38 11.50
CA SER A 12 0.94 -0.68 10.28
C SER A 12 2.43 -0.82 10.58
N ASP A 13 3.01 -1.96 10.19
CA ASP A 13 4.46 -2.14 10.13
C ASP A 13 4.93 -1.78 8.71
N ILE A 14 5.98 -0.97 8.60
CA ILE A 14 6.58 -0.62 7.31
C ILE A 14 7.62 -1.70 6.98
N ILE A 15 7.44 -2.37 5.85
CA ILE A 15 8.34 -3.44 5.38
C ILE A 15 9.29 -2.89 4.31
N GLU A 16 8.79 -2.03 3.44
CA GLU A 16 9.57 -1.41 2.37
C GLU A 16 9.10 0.04 2.22
N PHE A 17 10.04 0.97 2.17
CA PHE A 17 9.79 2.35 1.86
C PHE A 17 11.01 2.96 1.17
N ASN A 18 10.93 3.11 -0.15
CA ASN A 18 12.00 3.65 -0.97
C ASN A 18 11.45 4.50 -2.12
N VAL A 19 12.33 5.30 -2.72
CA VAL A 19 12.05 6.01 -3.97
C VAL A 19 12.73 5.27 -5.12
N GLU A 20 11.99 5.01 -6.18
CA GLU A 20 12.49 4.33 -7.38
C GLU A 20 11.88 4.93 -8.65
N PHE A 21 12.42 4.54 -9.81
CA PHE A 21 11.82 4.87 -11.11
C PHE A 21 10.83 3.78 -11.53
N PRO A 22 9.68 4.16 -12.12
CA PRO A 22 8.58 3.23 -12.38
C PRO A 22 8.89 2.29 -13.55
N ASN A 23 8.57 1.01 -13.39
CA ASN A 23 8.52 0.07 -14.50
C ASN A 23 7.33 0.34 -15.44
N GLU A 24 7.24 -0.37 -16.56
CA GLU A 24 6.20 -0.17 -17.57
C GLU A 24 4.77 -0.30 -17.03
N ASN A 25 4.53 -1.24 -16.10
CA ASN A 25 3.21 -1.42 -15.48
C ASN A 25 2.84 -0.21 -14.60
N ILE A 26 3.78 0.27 -13.79
CA ILE A 26 3.56 1.44 -12.93
C ILE A 26 3.34 2.69 -13.78
N GLN A 27 4.14 2.89 -14.83
CA GLN A 27 3.95 3.97 -15.81
C GLN A 27 2.56 3.94 -16.43
N HIS A 28 2.10 2.75 -16.88
CA HIS A 28 0.78 2.59 -17.48
C HIS A 28 -0.35 2.91 -16.49
N TYR A 29 -0.34 2.32 -15.29
CA TYR A 29 -1.43 2.48 -14.33
C TYR A 29 -1.48 3.87 -13.68
N LEU A 30 -0.32 4.49 -13.43
CA LEU A 30 -0.23 5.82 -12.81
C LEU A 30 -0.10 6.96 -13.82
N LYS A 31 -0.02 6.65 -15.12
CA LYS A 31 0.18 7.61 -16.22
C LYS A 31 1.44 8.47 -16.03
N LEU A 32 2.55 7.79 -15.75
CA LEU A 32 3.85 8.41 -15.49
C LEU A 32 4.83 8.15 -16.63
N LYS A 33 5.85 9.01 -16.74
CA LYS A 33 7.04 8.75 -17.54
C LYS A 33 8.02 7.88 -16.75
N SER A 34 8.93 7.20 -17.44
CA SER A 34 10.03 6.46 -16.82
C SER A 34 10.95 7.32 -15.94
N SER A 35 10.99 8.63 -16.19
CA SER A 35 11.76 9.61 -15.41
C SER A 35 11.05 10.14 -14.18
N ASP A 36 9.77 9.81 -13.96
CA ASP A 36 8.99 10.35 -12.84
C ASP A 36 9.15 9.45 -11.62
N PRO A 37 9.81 9.89 -10.53
CA PRO A 37 10.04 9.03 -9.38
C PRO A 37 8.74 8.67 -8.65
N VAL A 38 8.70 7.46 -8.11
CA VAL A 38 7.59 6.92 -7.32
C VAL A 38 8.08 6.45 -5.96
N TYR A 39 7.25 6.62 -4.93
CA TYR A 39 7.40 5.86 -3.71
C TYR A 39 6.94 4.42 -3.96
N ASN A 40 7.77 3.46 -3.56
CA ASN A 40 7.42 2.06 -3.44
C ASN A 40 7.26 1.75 -1.95
N ILE A 41 6.04 1.37 -1.55
CA ILE A 41 5.64 1.24 -0.15
C ILE A 41 5.04 -0.15 0.06
N ARG A 42 5.62 -0.93 0.96
CA ARG A 42 4.99 -2.16 1.50
C ARG A 42 4.71 -2.02 2.98
N ARG A 43 3.47 -2.31 3.36
CA ARG A 43 3.04 -2.28 4.76
C ARG A 43 2.28 -3.53 5.14
N LEU A 44 2.54 -4.03 6.34
CA LEU A 44 1.72 -5.04 6.96
C LEU A 44 0.76 -4.38 7.94
N ARG A 45 -0.52 -4.35 7.59
CA ARG A 45 -1.57 -3.96 8.51
C ARG A 45 -1.88 -5.09 9.48
N ARG A 46 -2.04 -4.72 10.75
CA ARG A 46 -2.43 -5.62 11.82
C ARG A 46 -3.75 -5.20 12.43
N LEU A 47 -4.53 -6.17 12.88
CA LEU A 47 -5.72 -5.96 13.69
C LEU A 47 -5.50 -6.68 15.01
N LYS A 48 -5.47 -5.93 16.12
CA LYS A 48 -5.19 -6.47 17.47
C LYS A 48 -3.90 -7.32 17.47
N GLY A 49 -2.84 -6.76 16.87
CA GLY A 49 -1.51 -7.38 16.73
C GLY A 49 -1.38 -8.51 15.70
N LYS A 50 -2.49 -9.02 15.14
CA LYS A 50 -2.47 -10.12 14.16
C LYS A 50 -2.33 -9.59 12.73
N PRO A 51 -1.46 -10.18 11.88
CA PRO A 51 -1.37 -9.85 10.45
C PRO A 51 -2.75 -9.91 9.78
N LEU A 52 -3.12 -8.85 9.07
CA LEU A 52 -4.43 -8.73 8.41
C LEU A 52 -4.30 -8.52 6.90
N ILE A 53 -3.53 -7.51 6.47
CA ILE A 53 -3.38 -7.14 5.05
C ILE A 53 -1.92 -6.83 4.78
N LEU A 54 -1.37 -7.42 3.72
CA LEU A 54 -0.10 -6.99 3.14
C LEU A 54 -0.40 -6.05 1.96
N GLU A 55 -0.10 -4.77 2.14
CA GLU A 55 -0.31 -3.74 1.13
C GLU A 55 0.98 -3.52 0.34
N HIS A 56 0.87 -3.37 -0.98
CA HIS A 56 1.92 -2.88 -1.86
C HIS A 56 1.37 -1.72 -2.68
N THR A 57 1.90 -0.52 -2.45
CA THR A 57 1.36 0.72 -3.00
C THR A 57 2.46 1.53 -3.66
N PHE A 58 2.14 2.09 -4.82
CA PHE A 58 2.98 3.05 -5.52
C PHE A 58 2.32 4.43 -5.54
N MET A 59 3.08 5.47 -5.24
CA MET A 59 2.59 6.86 -5.27
C MET A 59 3.56 7.77 -6.02
N PRO A 60 3.11 8.62 -6.96
CA PRO A 60 3.98 9.59 -7.62
C PRO A 60 4.53 10.60 -6.60
N VAL A 61 5.86 10.76 -6.55
CA VAL A 61 6.51 11.65 -5.57
C VAL A 61 6.01 13.09 -5.71
N HIS A 62 5.77 13.55 -6.94
CA HIS A 62 5.30 14.90 -7.21
C HIS A 62 3.88 15.19 -6.70
N LEU A 63 3.04 14.15 -6.45
CA LEU A 63 1.70 14.32 -5.88
C LEU A 63 1.69 14.17 -4.35
N VAL A 64 2.68 13.49 -3.80
CA VAL A 64 2.73 13.12 -2.37
C VAL A 64 4.09 13.55 -1.80
N PRO A 65 4.44 14.85 -1.85
CA PRO A 65 5.77 15.30 -1.42
C PRO A 65 5.99 15.00 0.07
N ASN A 66 7.24 14.82 0.48
CA ASN A 66 7.64 14.68 1.89
C ASN A 66 6.91 13.58 2.68
N LEU A 67 6.63 12.45 2.03
CA LEU A 67 6.09 11.28 2.72
C LEU A 67 7.16 10.73 3.68
N THR A 68 6.79 10.48 4.93
CA THR A 68 7.70 9.99 5.99
C THR A 68 7.18 8.69 6.60
N GLU A 69 8.05 7.97 7.30
CA GLU A 69 7.66 6.75 8.04
C GLU A 69 6.57 7.03 9.09
N ASP A 70 6.64 8.17 9.78
CA ASP A 70 5.61 8.57 10.74
C ASP A 70 4.22 8.67 10.09
N ILE A 71 4.15 9.20 8.86
CA ILE A 71 2.90 9.24 8.09
C ILE A 71 2.45 7.82 7.72
N LEU A 72 3.39 6.95 7.37
CA LEU A 72 3.12 5.57 6.95
C LEU A 72 2.67 4.65 8.09
N HIS A 73 3.04 4.94 9.34
CA HIS A 73 2.46 4.26 10.51
C HIS A 73 0.99 4.62 10.73
N ASN A 74 0.58 5.78 10.23
CA ASN A 74 -0.78 6.29 10.31
C ASN A 74 -1.60 6.01 9.04
N SER A 75 -2.79 6.61 8.98
CA SER A 75 -3.65 6.54 7.79
C SER A 75 -3.09 7.45 6.68
N ILE A 76 -2.48 6.86 5.65
CA ILE A 76 -2.04 7.60 4.45
C ILE A 76 -3.20 8.41 3.85
N TYR A 77 -4.43 7.88 3.86
CA TYR A 77 -5.59 8.61 3.35
C TYR A 77 -5.88 9.89 4.14
N ASN A 78 -5.64 9.89 5.47
CA ASN A 78 -5.80 11.09 6.27
C ASN A 78 -4.74 12.13 5.86
N TYR A 79 -3.48 11.72 5.69
CA TYR A 79 -2.43 12.59 5.17
C TYR A 79 -2.80 13.22 3.82
N LEU A 80 -3.21 12.39 2.84
CA LEU A 80 -3.59 12.87 1.51
C LEU A 80 -4.76 13.87 1.55
N HIS A 81 -5.75 13.65 2.41
CA HIS A 81 -6.96 14.48 2.47
C HIS A 81 -6.82 15.71 3.38
N GLN A 82 -6.27 15.52 4.57
CA GLN A 82 -6.20 16.56 5.60
C GLN A 82 -4.96 17.43 5.43
N ASP A 83 -3.83 16.87 5.03
CA ASP A 83 -2.58 17.61 4.98
C ASP A 83 -2.32 18.13 3.56
N LEU A 84 -2.45 17.26 2.55
CA LEU A 84 -2.27 17.65 1.15
C LEU A 84 -3.53 18.21 0.48
N LYS A 85 -4.69 18.18 1.15
CA LYS A 85 -5.99 18.68 0.64
C LYS A 85 -6.39 18.11 -0.73
N LEU A 86 -5.92 16.90 -1.05
CA LEU A 86 -6.25 16.25 -2.31
C LEU A 86 -7.71 15.80 -2.33
N LYS A 87 -8.40 16.07 -3.44
CA LYS A 87 -9.76 15.59 -3.69
C LYS A 87 -9.68 14.24 -4.40
N PHE A 88 -10.29 13.23 -3.79
CA PHE A 88 -10.37 11.91 -4.42
C PHE A 88 -11.42 11.90 -5.53
N GLY A 89 -11.00 11.44 -6.71
CA GLY A 89 -11.90 11.13 -7.80
C GLY A 89 -12.37 9.68 -7.77
N ILE A 90 -12.52 9.10 -8.96
CA ILE A 90 -12.97 7.73 -9.15
C ILE A 90 -11.82 6.75 -8.83
N ALA A 91 -12.14 5.63 -8.18
CA ALA A 91 -11.22 4.53 -7.94
C ALA A 91 -11.69 3.27 -8.67
N TYR A 92 -10.81 2.69 -9.50
CA TYR A 92 -11.05 1.40 -10.16
C TYR A 92 -10.44 0.27 -9.33
N ARG A 93 -11.18 -0.82 -9.13
CA ARG A 93 -10.74 -1.96 -8.31
C ARG A 93 -11.01 -3.27 -9.01
N LYS A 94 -10.04 -4.18 -8.96
CA LYS A 94 -10.14 -5.56 -9.46
C LYS A 94 -9.83 -6.53 -8.33
N ILE A 95 -10.74 -7.48 -8.06
CA ILE A 95 -10.62 -8.48 -7.00
C ILE A 95 -10.37 -9.84 -7.65
N LYS A 96 -9.44 -10.62 -7.09
CA LYS A 96 -9.10 -11.96 -7.56
C LYS A 96 -8.74 -12.87 -6.38
N ALA A 97 -9.00 -14.16 -6.51
CA ALA A 97 -8.39 -15.17 -5.66
C ALA A 97 -7.06 -15.63 -6.29
N VAL A 98 -5.99 -15.64 -5.51
CA VAL A 98 -4.64 -16.04 -5.93
C VAL A 98 -4.03 -16.98 -4.89
N LYS A 99 -3.03 -17.77 -5.29
CA LYS A 99 -2.26 -18.59 -4.34
C LYS A 99 -1.33 -17.69 -3.52
N ALA A 100 -1.08 -18.07 -2.27
CA ALA A 100 -0.14 -17.38 -1.40
C ALA A 100 1.27 -17.42 -2.01
N ASP A 101 1.88 -16.26 -2.17
CA ASP A 101 3.27 -16.12 -2.59
C ASP A 101 4.24 -16.17 -1.38
N ASP A 102 5.52 -15.90 -1.61
CA ASP A 102 6.54 -15.91 -0.55
C ASP A 102 6.36 -14.76 0.45
N TRP A 103 5.82 -13.62 0.01
CA TRP A 103 5.51 -12.49 0.88
C TRP A 103 4.32 -12.80 1.78
N ASP A 104 3.26 -13.39 1.23
CA ASP A 104 2.08 -13.83 1.98
C ASP A 104 2.47 -14.85 3.07
N GLN A 105 3.32 -15.81 2.74
CA GLN A 105 3.82 -16.79 3.71
C GLN A 105 4.65 -16.12 4.82
N LYS A 106 5.58 -15.24 4.44
CA LYS A 106 6.50 -14.58 5.38
C LYS A 106 5.77 -13.62 6.33
N TYR A 107 4.87 -12.79 5.82
CA TYR A 107 4.26 -11.69 6.59
C TYR A 107 2.83 -11.96 7.06
N LEU A 108 2.01 -12.63 6.24
CA LEU A 108 0.64 -13.00 6.63
C LEU A 108 0.54 -14.36 7.31
N LYS A 109 1.64 -15.14 7.37
CA LYS A 109 1.64 -16.53 7.84
C LYS A 109 0.65 -17.40 7.07
N ALA A 110 0.40 -17.05 5.80
CA ALA A 110 -0.48 -17.81 4.93
C ALA A 110 0.13 -19.19 4.67
N LYS A 111 -0.70 -20.25 4.68
CA LYS A 111 -0.21 -21.60 4.38
C LYS A 111 0.13 -21.70 2.90
N LYS A 112 1.29 -22.29 2.60
CA LYS A 112 1.62 -22.74 1.25
C LYS A 112 0.62 -23.83 0.86
N MET A 113 -0.16 -23.60 -0.19
CA MET A 113 -0.99 -24.68 -0.75
C MET A 113 -0.06 -25.62 -1.54
N THR A 114 0.16 -26.83 -1.02
CA THR A 114 0.69 -27.95 -1.79
C THR A 114 -0.30 -28.32 -2.90
N GLN A 115 0.20 -28.59 -4.11
CA GLN A 115 -0.59 -28.99 -5.28
C GLN A 115 -1.51 -30.17 -4.96
N PHE A 116 -2.72 -30.15 -5.53
CA PHE A 116 -3.59 -31.32 -5.68
C PHE A 116 -2.94 -32.34 -6.61
#